data_AF-F0YE68-F1
#
_entry.id   AF-F0YE68-F1
#
_cell.length_a   1.000
_cell.length_b   1.000
_cell.length_c   1.000
_cell.angle_alpha   90.00
_cell.angle_beta   90.00
_cell.angle_gamma   90.00
#
_symmetry.space_group_name_H-M   'P 1'
#
loop_
_entity.id
_entity.type
_entity.pdbx_description
1 polymer ?
#
loop_
_entity_poly.entity_id
_entity_poly.type
_entity_poly.pdbx_seq_one_letter_code
_entity_poly.pdbx_strand_id
1 'polypeptide(L)'
;MSALSEALAVGTSVRVVGLAKATQHNGKLGRVCKKAGPEGRIGVKLDLGGALAVKRANLEVLETVAEAPAPKKARASSDEEPRTVTRDNAVLREFNGSRDPDMMALYFHFKDHAFDAFNAAEYYAQLIRYHGAGIRVVAAIPRRMGDNLYSLVCLKNDQVERNTLCELAFQCKRQFVGISMLVKKVCFVCHKPGAASCPSCHCACFCSDACAKRGREAHEPVCRLVRGTEVLLEDEVVEIS
;
A
#
# COMPACT_ATOMS: atom_id res chain seq x y z
N MET A 1 30.16 -36.86 29.57
CA MET A 1 29.77 -35.44 29.69
C MET A 1 30.83 -34.64 28.94
N SER A 2 30.59 -33.81 27.93
CA SER A 2 29.43 -33.06 27.48
C SER A 2 29.50 -33.00 25.95
N ALA A 3 28.36 -33.16 25.28
CA ALA A 3 28.26 -33.13 23.82
C ALA A 3 28.72 -31.76 23.28
N LEU A 4 29.46 -31.82 22.18
CA LEU A 4 29.97 -30.70 21.43
C LEU A 4 28.89 -29.65 21.16
N SER A 5 29.29 -28.39 21.27
CA SER A 5 28.53 -27.22 20.83
C SER A 5 28.11 -27.38 19.37
N GLU A 6 26.85 -27.71 19.12
CA GLU A 6 26.25 -27.56 17.79
C GLU A 6 26.15 -26.07 17.49
N ALA A 7 27.15 -25.56 16.77
CA ALA A 7 27.13 -24.24 16.19
C ALA A 7 25.96 -24.20 15.20
N LEU A 8 24.99 -23.31 15.44
CA LEU A 8 23.91 -23.07 14.49
C LEU A 8 24.51 -22.60 13.17
N ALA A 9 24.09 -23.23 12.07
CA ALA A 9 24.51 -22.83 10.74
C ALA A 9 24.01 -21.40 10.45
N VAL A 10 24.85 -20.62 9.76
CA VAL A 10 24.45 -19.33 9.24
C VAL A 10 23.32 -19.55 8.23
N GLY A 11 22.24 -18.77 8.37
CA GLY A 11 21.04 -18.91 7.55
C GLY A 11 19.90 -19.67 8.23
N THR A 12 20.17 -20.42 9.31
CA THR A 12 19.13 -21.13 10.07
C THR A 12 18.07 -20.15 10.59
N SER A 13 16.81 -20.45 10.33
CA SER A 13 15.65 -19.74 10.86
C SER A 13 15.47 -20.04 12.35
N VAL A 14 15.37 -18.99 13.15
CA VAL A 14 15.25 -19.09 14.60
C VAL A 14 14.17 -18.14 15.13
N ARG A 15 13.54 -18.53 16.23
CA ARG A 15 12.71 -17.66 17.06
C ARG A 15 13.46 -17.33 18.34
N VAL A 16 13.46 -16.05 18.72
CA VAL A 16 14.07 -15.59 19.98
C VAL A 16 13.14 -15.90 21.15
N VAL A 17 13.64 -16.54 22.20
CA VAL A 17 12.89 -16.93 23.38
C VAL A 17 13.70 -16.69 24.66
N GLY A 18 13.05 -16.53 25.82
CA GLY A 18 13.74 -16.57 27.12
C GLY A 18 14.69 -15.39 27.44
N LEU A 19 14.61 -14.25 26.74
CA LEU A 19 15.36 -13.05 27.13
C LEU A 19 14.72 -12.38 28.36
N ALA A 20 15.45 -12.31 29.46
CA ALA A 20 15.00 -11.66 30.70
C ALA A 20 15.17 -10.12 30.68
N LYS A 21 16.29 -9.63 30.09
CA LYS A 21 16.61 -8.19 30.05
C LYS A 21 16.08 -7.45 28.82
N ALA A 22 15.61 -8.20 27.82
CA ALA A 22 15.20 -7.67 26.53
C ALA A 22 13.98 -8.45 26.01
N THR A 23 12.95 -8.53 26.86
CA THR A 23 11.73 -9.32 26.64
C THR A 23 10.98 -8.91 25.38
N GLN A 24 11.14 -7.66 24.93
CA GLN A 24 10.53 -7.12 23.69
C GLN A 24 11.01 -7.82 22.40
N HIS A 25 12.04 -8.67 22.47
CA HIS A 25 12.49 -9.48 21.35
C HIS A 25 12.02 -10.93 21.41
N ASN A 26 11.44 -11.38 22.53
CA ASN A 26 10.88 -12.73 22.62
C ASN A 26 9.70 -12.88 21.63
N GLY A 27 9.63 -14.01 20.95
CA GLY A 27 8.65 -14.30 19.91
C GLY A 27 9.01 -13.77 18.51
N LYS A 28 10.03 -12.91 18.37
CA LYS A 28 10.44 -12.41 17.05
C LYS A 28 11.22 -13.46 16.27
N LEU A 29 10.99 -13.47 14.95
CA LEU A 29 11.66 -14.32 13.98
C LEU A 29 12.92 -13.64 13.42
N GLY A 30 13.90 -14.46 13.09
CA GLY A 30 15.09 -14.02 12.39
C GLY A 30 15.95 -15.16 11.88
N ARG A 31 17.09 -14.81 11.29
CA ARG A 31 18.08 -15.78 10.79
C ARG A 31 19.44 -15.56 11.40
N VAL A 32 20.14 -16.67 11.66
CA VAL A 32 21.52 -16.65 12.12
C VAL A 32 22.40 -16.00 11.05
N CYS A 33 23.21 -15.00 11.43
CA CYS A 33 24.12 -14.30 10.54
C CYS A 33 25.59 -14.64 10.83
N LYS A 34 26.49 -14.37 9.87
CA LYS A 34 27.93 -14.63 10.03
C LYS A 34 28.59 -13.82 11.15
N LYS A 35 27.95 -12.74 11.61
CA LYS A 35 28.49 -11.85 12.64
C LYS A 35 28.23 -12.46 14.01
N ALA A 36 29.18 -13.26 14.50
CA ALA A 36 29.16 -13.74 15.88
C ALA A 36 29.17 -12.54 16.84
N GLY A 37 28.36 -12.63 17.90
CA GLY A 37 28.39 -11.67 18.98
C GLY A 37 29.57 -11.93 19.92
N PRO A 38 29.93 -10.97 20.79
CA PRO A 38 30.93 -11.19 21.82
C PRO A 38 30.53 -12.37 22.73
N GLU A 39 31.53 -13.10 23.24
CA GLU A 39 31.37 -14.17 24.24
C GLU A 39 30.50 -15.36 23.81
N GLY A 40 30.65 -15.84 22.57
CA GLY A 40 29.93 -17.04 22.10
C GLY A 40 28.42 -16.82 21.87
N ARG A 41 28.00 -15.56 21.74
CA ARG A 41 26.63 -15.21 21.34
C ARG A 41 26.45 -15.34 19.83
N ILE A 42 25.28 -15.79 19.42
CA ILE A 42 24.91 -15.98 18.03
C ILE A 42 24.25 -14.70 17.54
N GLY A 43 24.76 -14.15 16.44
CA GLY A 43 24.13 -13.00 15.77
C GLY A 43 22.89 -13.46 15.02
N VAL A 44 21.75 -12.82 15.30
CA VAL A 44 20.48 -13.06 14.63
C VAL A 44 20.03 -11.77 13.97
N LYS A 45 19.78 -11.80 12.67
CA LYS A 45 19.15 -10.70 11.93
C LYS A 45 17.63 -10.89 12.02
N LEU A 46 16.92 -9.93 12.61
CA LEU A 46 15.46 -9.99 12.73
C LEU A 46 14.80 -9.59 11.41
N ASP A 47 13.66 -10.21 11.08
CA ASP A 47 12.98 -9.98 9.79
C ASP A 47 12.45 -8.54 9.66
N LEU A 48 12.07 -7.91 10.77
CA LEU A 48 11.57 -6.53 10.83
C LEU A 48 12.68 -5.50 11.12
N GLY A 49 13.95 -5.87 10.90
CA GLY A 49 15.11 -4.98 11.01
C GLY A 49 15.88 -5.09 12.34
N GLY A 50 17.19 -4.81 12.25
CA GLY A 50 18.15 -4.92 13.35
C GLY A 50 18.86 -6.27 13.45
N ALA A 51 20.00 -6.30 14.14
CA ALA A 51 20.75 -7.51 14.46
C ALA A 51 20.91 -7.62 15.98
N LEU A 52 20.71 -8.82 16.52
CA LEU A 52 20.74 -9.10 17.95
C LEU A 52 21.74 -10.22 18.26
N ALA A 53 22.59 -10.03 19.26
CA ALA A 53 23.51 -11.06 19.75
C ALA A 53 22.87 -11.82 20.92
N VAL A 54 22.48 -13.07 20.68
CA VAL A 54 21.66 -13.88 21.60
C VAL A 54 22.39 -15.18 21.98
N LYS A 55 22.24 -15.65 23.22
CA LYS A 55 22.77 -16.96 23.63
C LYS A 55 22.00 -18.09 22.92
N ARG A 56 22.67 -19.21 22.63
CA ARG A 56 22.01 -20.39 22.01
C ARG A 56 20.76 -20.85 22.76
N ALA A 57 20.78 -20.82 24.10
CA ALA A 57 19.66 -21.21 24.96
C ALA A 57 18.40 -20.32 24.79
N ASN A 58 18.56 -19.15 24.17
CA ASN A 58 17.50 -18.18 23.93
C ASN A 58 17.03 -18.21 22.46
N LEU A 59 17.33 -19.29 21.74
CA LEU A 59 16.98 -19.49 20.34
C LEU A 59 16.30 -20.85 20.16
N GLU A 60 15.07 -20.82 19.66
CA GLU A 60 14.33 -21.97 19.18
C GLU A 60 14.57 -22.10 17.67
N VAL A 61 15.07 -23.24 17.20
CA VAL A 61 15.27 -23.49 15.77
C VAL A 61 13.92 -23.83 15.17
N LEU A 62 13.54 -23.11 14.12
CA LEU A 62 12.36 -23.48 13.35
C LEU A 62 12.83 -24.47 12.28
N GLU A 63 12.30 -25.69 12.32
CA GLU A 63 12.56 -26.69 11.28
C GLU A 63 12.20 -26.10 9.92
N THR A 64 13.24 -25.81 9.13
CA THR A 64 13.09 -25.44 7.74
C THR A 64 12.69 -26.69 6.97
N VAL A 65 11.49 -26.69 6.41
CA VAL A 65 11.13 -27.58 5.29
C VAL A 65 12.23 -27.40 4.23
N ALA A 66 12.87 -28.50 3.88
CA ALA A 66 14.14 -28.58 3.17
C ALA A 66 14.28 -27.57 2.03
N GLU A 67 15.38 -26.81 2.08
CA GLU A 67 15.91 -26.05 0.95
C GLU A 67 16.11 -26.99 -0.25
N ALA A 68 15.49 -26.60 -1.37
CA ALA A 68 15.80 -27.13 -2.69
C ALA A 68 17.29 -26.95 -3.02
N PRO A 69 17.88 -27.84 -3.85
CA PRO A 69 19.31 -27.87 -4.11
C PRO A 69 19.83 -26.61 -4.83
N ALA A 70 21.08 -26.26 -4.49
CA ALA A 70 21.92 -25.15 -4.97
C ALA A 70 21.94 -24.93 -6.51
N PRO A 71 22.27 -23.70 -6.98
CA PRO A 71 22.07 -23.29 -8.37
C PRO A 71 23.05 -24.02 -9.29
N LYS A 72 22.51 -24.84 -10.19
CA LYS A 72 23.25 -25.30 -11.36
C LYS A 72 23.56 -24.09 -12.23
N LYS A 73 24.81 -24.01 -12.69
CA LYS A 73 25.32 -23.07 -13.70
C LYS A 73 24.24 -22.78 -14.75
N ALA A 74 23.97 -21.50 -14.98
CA ALA A 74 23.06 -20.98 -15.98
C ALA A 74 23.34 -21.62 -17.35
N ARG A 75 22.60 -22.68 -17.65
CA ARG A 75 22.11 -22.89 -19.01
C ARG A 75 20.91 -21.98 -19.11
N ALA A 76 20.93 -21.11 -20.13
CA ALA A 76 19.77 -20.36 -20.54
C ALA A 76 18.66 -21.35 -20.92
N SER A 77 17.78 -21.65 -19.97
CA SER A 77 16.49 -22.27 -20.23
C SER A 77 15.47 -21.14 -20.31
N SER A 78 15.08 -20.82 -21.53
CA SER A 78 14.15 -19.77 -21.95
C SER A 78 12.68 -20.09 -21.63
N ASP A 79 12.39 -20.84 -20.56
CA ASP A 79 11.05 -21.33 -20.23
C ASP A 79 10.67 -21.03 -18.76
N GLU A 80 11.05 -19.86 -18.23
CA GLU A 80 10.30 -19.32 -17.09
C GLU A 80 8.97 -18.79 -17.65
N GLU A 81 7.89 -19.54 -17.43
CA GLU A 81 6.55 -19.02 -17.68
C GLU A 81 6.45 -17.64 -17.02
N PRO A 82 6.05 -16.59 -17.78
CA PRO A 82 5.98 -15.25 -17.22
C PRO A 82 5.08 -15.28 -15.99
N ARG A 83 5.61 -14.86 -14.84
CA ARG A 83 4.81 -14.64 -13.63
C ARG A 83 3.78 -13.56 -13.95
N THR A 84 2.59 -14.00 -14.35
CA THR A 84 1.49 -13.11 -14.68
C THR A 84 0.82 -12.70 -13.38
N VAL A 85 0.87 -11.41 -13.07
CA VAL A 85 0.10 -10.87 -11.94
C VAL A 85 -1.36 -10.86 -12.37
N THR A 86 -2.18 -11.68 -11.72
CA THR A 86 -3.62 -11.70 -11.93
C THR A 86 -4.26 -10.51 -11.22
N ARG A 87 -5.16 -9.81 -11.92
CA ARG A 87 -5.96 -8.73 -11.34
C ARG A 87 -7.18 -9.34 -10.66
N ASP A 88 -7.37 -9.08 -9.38
CA ASP A 88 -8.58 -9.43 -8.65
C ASP A 88 -9.46 -8.17 -8.52
N ASN A 89 -10.43 -8.08 -9.42
CA ASN A 89 -11.39 -6.97 -9.46
C ASN A 89 -12.63 -7.23 -8.60
N ALA A 90 -12.64 -8.23 -7.70
CA ALA A 90 -13.80 -8.50 -6.84
C ALA A 90 -14.20 -7.28 -6.01
N VAL A 91 -13.24 -6.65 -5.32
CA VAL A 91 -13.48 -5.44 -4.50
C VAL A 91 -13.95 -4.27 -5.36
N LEU A 92 -13.38 -4.10 -6.56
CA LEU A 92 -13.81 -3.03 -7.49
C LEU A 92 -15.26 -3.22 -7.92
N ARG A 93 -15.68 -4.47 -8.20
CA ARG A 93 -17.06 -4.81 -8.58
C ARG A 93 -18.03 -4.56 -7.42
N GLU A 94 -17.66 -4.93 -6.20
CA GLU A 94 -18.45 -4.65 -5.00
C GLU A 94 -18.63 -3.14 -4.79
N PHE A 95 -17.53 -2.39 -4.83
CA PHE A 95 -17.54 -0.93 -4.73
C PHE A 95 -18.38 -0.27 -5.83
N ASN A 96 -18.29 -0.77 -7.07
CA ASN A 96 -19.05 -0.29 -8.22
C ASN A 96 -20.56 -0.57 -8.10
N GLY A 97 -20.91 -1.75 -7.57
CA GLY A 97 -22.30 -2.18 -7.39
C GLY A 97 -23.00 -1.57 -6.17
N SER A 98 -22.24 -1.00 -5.23
CA SER A 98 -22.79 -0.39 -4.02
C SER A 98 -23.67 0.83 -4.34
N ARG A 99 -24.89 0.80 -3.80
CA ARG A 99 -25.88 1.88 -3.86
C ARG A 99 -25.77 2.85 -2.67
N ASP A 100 -24.85 2.59 -1.75
CA ASP A 100 -24.63 3.44 -0.59
C ASP A 100 -24.06 4.80 -1.05
N PRO A 101 -24.76 5.93 -0.80
CA PRO A 101 -24.27 7.25 -1.16
C PRO A 101 -22.99 7.64 -0.41
N ASP A 102 -22.72 7.03 0.74
CA ASP A 102 -21.50 7.25 1.53
C ASP A 102 -20.30 6.45 1.00
N MET A 103 -20.52 5.48 0.11
CA MET A 103 -19.43 4.73 -0.54
C MET A 103 -18.97 5.46 -1.81
N MET A 104 -18.17 6.52 -1.64
CA MET A 104 -17.79 7.45 -2.71
C MET A 104 -16.35 7.27 -3.21
N ALA A 105 -15.39 7.01 -2.32
CA ALA A 105 -13.99 6.81 -2.67
C ALA A 105 -13.46 5.49 -2.09
N LEU A 106 -12.75 4.71 -2.89
CA LEU A 106 -12.09 3.48 -2.48
C LEU A 106 -10.58 3.72 -2.36
N TYR A 107 -9.97 3.20 -1.29
CA TYR A 107 -8.56 3.34 -0.98
C TYR A 107 -7.99 2.01 -0.47
N PHE A 108 -6.73 1.73 -0.79
CA PHE A 108 -6.00 0.56 -0.30
C PHE A 108 -5.04 0.95 0.82
N HIS A 109 -5.25 0.43 2.02
CA HIS A 109 -4.45 0.72 3.20
C HIS A 109 -3.28 -0.26 3.32
N PHE A 110 -2.06 0.25 3.14
CA PHE A 110 -0.85 -0.58 3.14
C PHE A 110 -0.52 -1.26 4.47
N LYS A 111 -1.03 -0.74 5.60
CA LYS A 111 -0.65 -1.23 6.93
C LYS A 111 -1.30 -2.58 7.25
N ASP A 112 -2.55 -2.76 6.86
CA ASP A 112 -3.36 -3.96 7.11
C ASP A 112 -3.73 -4.69 5.82
N HIS A 113 -3.29 -4.20 4.67
CA HIS A 113 -3.60 -4.76 3.36
C HIS A 113 -5.12 -4.84 3.08
N ALA A 114 -5.88 -3.89 3.61
CA ALA A 114 -7.33 -3.82 3.45
C ALA A 114 -7.75 -2.69 2.49
N PHE A 115 -8.98 -2.77 2.00
CA PHE A 115 -9.64 -1.68 1.29
C PHE A 115 -10.61 -0.97 2.23
N ASP A 116 -10.53 0.36 2.24
CA ASP A 116 -11.47 1.23 2.93
C ASP A 116 -12.28 2.03 1.92
N ALA A 117 -13.54 2.33 2.28
CA ALA A 117 -14.38 3.24 1.54
C ALA A 117 -14.65 4.51 2.36
N PHE A 118 -14.68 5.64 1.68
CA PHE A 118 -14.92 6.95 2.27
C PHE A 118 -16.12 7.64 1.65
N ASN A 119 -16.86 8.37 2.47
CA ASN A 119 -17.76 9.42 2.01
C ASN A 119 -16.98 10.69 1.63
N ALA A 120 -17.69 11.74 1.21
CA ALA A 120 -17.06 13.00 0.79
C ALA A 120 -16.23 13.67 1.91
N ALA A 121 -16.73 13.68 3.14
CA ALA A 121 -16.06 14.33 4.25
C ALA A 121 -14.79 13.57 4.67
N GLU A 122 -14.87 12.24 4.75
CA GLU A 122 -13.73 11.37 5.08
C GLU A 122 -12.65 11.44 4.00
N TYR A 123 -13.05 11.44 2.73
CA TYR A 123 -12.14 11.62 1.60
C TYR A 123 -11.37 12.94 1.70
N TYR A 124 -12.06 14.06 1.97
CA TYR A 124 -11.41 15.35 2.17
C TYR A 124 -10.46 15.36 3.37
N ALA A 125 -10.91 14.83 4.51
CA ALA A 125 -10.07 14.73 5.70
C ALA A 125 -8.79 13.92 5.42
N GLN A 126 -8.91 12.83 4.66
CA GLN A 126 -7.77 12.01 4.29
C GLN A 126 -6.80 12.75 3.36
N LEU A 127 -7.28 13.49 2.36
CA LEU A 127 -6.42 14.32 1.49
C LEU A 127 -5.67 15.39 2.28
N ILE A 128 -6.33 16.05 3.24
CA ILE A 128 -5.67 17.03 4.11
C ILE A 128 -4.57 16.37 4.94
N ARG A 129 -4.84 15.20 5.54
CA ARG A 129 -3.84 14.42 6.28
C ARG A 129 -2.63 14.07 5.40
N TYR A 130 -2.86 13.63 4.17
CA TYR A 130 -1.79 13.32 3.23
C TYR A 130 -0.95 14.54 2.87
N HIS A 131 -1.57 15.66 2.51
CA HIS A 131 -0.81 16.88 2.22
C HIS A 131 0.00 17.35 3.43
N GLY A 132 -0.54 17.25 4.65
CA GLY A 132 0.19 17.54 5.89
C GLY A 132 1.38 16.61 6.14
N ALA A 133 1.38 15.41 5.54
CA ALA A 133 2.47 14.44 5.61
C ALA A 133 3.42 14.48 4.39
N GLY A 134 3.33 15.51 3.54
CA GLY A 134 4.15 15.62 2.32
C GLY A 134 3.75 14.66 1.22
N ILE A 135 2.49 14.19 1.22
CA ILE A 135 1.90 13.35 0.17
C ILE A 135 0.94 14.21 -0.64
N ARG A 136 1.27 14.46 -1.90
CA ARG A 136 0.56 15.42 -2.77
C ARG A 136 -0.14 14.73 -3.92
N VAL A 137 -1.30 15.26 -4.32
CA VAL A 137 -1.97 14.85 -5.56
C VAL A 137 -1.08 15.22 -6.75
N VAL A 138 -0.86 14.25 -7.65
CA VAL A 138 -0.05 14.43 -8.86
C VAL A 138 -0.80 14.10 -10.14
N ALA A 139 -1.91 13.35 -10.06
CA ALA A 139 -2.76 13.10 -11.21
C ALA A 139 -4.21 12.82 -10.79
N ALA A 140 -5.15 13.15 -11.69
CA ALA A 140 -6.55 12.77 -11.59
C ALA A 140 -6.97 12.16 -12.92
N ILE A 141 -7.07 10.83 -12.96
CA ILE A 141 -7.14 10.08 -14.22
C ILE A 141 -8.52 9.43 -14.37
N PRO A 142 -9.26 9.66 -15.47
CA PRO A 142 -10.61 9.12 -15.61
C PRO A 142 -10.62 7.60 -15.81
N ARG A 143 -11.57 6.93 -15.17
CA ARG A 143 -11.81 5.49 -15.29
C ARG A 143 -13.30 5.22 -15.46
N ARG A 144 -13.63 4.09 -16.06
CA ARG A 144 -15.01 3.62 -16.22
C ARG A 144 -15.15 2.17 -15.78
N MET A 145 -16.27 1.86 -15.12
CA MET A 145 -16.69 0.49 -14.79
C MET A 145 -18.19 0.37 -15.09
N GLY A 146 -18.52 -0.21 -16.25
CA GLY A 146 -19.89 -0.23 -16.74
C GLY A 146 -20.41 1.19 -16.99
N ASP A 147 -21.56 1.55 -16.39
CA ASP A 147 -22.16 2.88 -16.57
C ASP A 147 -21.58 3.95 -15.63
N ASN A 148 -20.72 3.56 -14.69
CA ASN A 148 -20.17 4.45 -13.68
C ASN A 148 -18.84 5.04 -14.11
N LEU A 149 -18.69 6.35 -13.89
CA LEU A 149 -17.45 7.09 -14.12
C LEU A 149 -16.71 7.33 -12.80
N TYR A 150 -15.38 7.27 -12.87
CA TYR A 150 -14.48 7.42 -11.75
C TYR A 150 -13.33 8.36 -12.09
N SER A 151 -12.69 8.90 -11.06
CA SER A 151 -11.36 9.49 -11.11
C SER A 151 -10.42 8.68 -10.23
N LEU A 152 -9.38 8.11 -10.83
CA LEU A 152 -8.24 7.55 -10.12
C LEU A 152 -7.35 8.72 -9.73
N VAL A 153 -7.46 9.16 -8.48
CA VAL A 153 -6.66 10.23 -7.89
C VAL A 153 -5.36 9.63 -7.38
N CYS A 154 -4.25 10.05 -7.98
CA CYS A 154 -2.91 9.54 -7.72
C CYS A 154 -2.14 10.53 -6.86
N LEU A 155 -1.51 10.04 -5.80
CA LEU A 155 -0.73 10.84 -4.86
C LEU A 155 0.69 10.29 -4.73
N LYS A 156 1.67 11.19 -4.52
CA LYS A 156 3.06 10.82 -4.25
C LYS A 156 3.56 11.50 -3.00
N ASN A 157 4.37 10.76 -2.24
CA ASN A 157 5.22 11.34 -1.21
C ASN A 157 6.41 12.06 -1.85
N ASP A 158 6.78 13.21 -1.30
CA ASP A 158 7.95 13.98 -1.71
C ASP A 158 9.26 13.20 -1.50
N GLN A 159 9.28 12.28 -0.54
CA GLN A 159 10.36 11.31 -0.35
C GLN A 159 10.14 10.13 -1.29
N VAL A 160 10.88 10.12 -2.41
CA VAL A 160 10.69 9.19 -3.53
C VAL A 160 10.71 7.73 -3.08
N GLU A 161 11.61 7.39 -2.16
CA GLU A 161 11.80 6.06 -1.57
C GLU A 161 10.60 5.53 -0.77
N ARG A 162 9.69 6.42 -0.35
CA ARG A 162 8.45 6.02 0.32
C ARG A 162 7.33 5.65 -0.65
N ASN A 163 7.50 5.94 -1.93
CA ASN A 163 6.51 5.57 -2.94
C ASN A 163 6.73 4.10 -3.32
N THR A 164 5.72 3.28 -3.10
CA THR A 164 5.69 1.86 -3.45
C THR A 164 4.70 1.61 -4.58
N LEU A 165 4.77 0.44 -5.22
CA LEU A 165 3.80 0.06 -6.25
C LEU A 165 2.39 0.06 -5.64
N CYS A 166 1.46 0.77 -6.27
CA CYS A 166 0.10 0.89 -5.77
C CYS A 166 -0.81 -0.21 -6.33
N GLU A 167 -1.30 -1.06 -5.44
CA GLU A 167 -2.20 -2.18 -5.77
C GLU A 167 -3.50 -1.68 -6.42
N LEU A 168 -4.16 -0.69 -5.82
CA LEU A 168 -5.41 -0.13 -6.37
C LEU A 168 -5.20 0.44 -7.78
N ALA A 169 -4.09 1.14 -8.03
CA ALA A 169 -3.79 1.65 -9.36
C ALA A 169 -3.62 0.50 -10.37
N PHE A 170 -2.92 -0.57 -9.98
CA PHE A 170 -2.71 -1.74 -10.82
C PHE A 170 -4.03 -2.43 -11.19
N GLN A 171 -4.93 -2.60 -10.22
CA GLN A 171 -6.30 -3.09 -10.46
C GLN A 171 -7.08 -2.15 -11.40
N CYS A 172 -6.88 -0.83 -11.28
CA CYS A 172 -7.43 0.20 -12.17
C CYS A 172 -6.69 0.36 -13.51
N LYS A 173 -5.95 -0.67 -13.96
CA LYS A 173 -5.17 -0.71 -15.22
C LYS A 173 -4.14 0.43 -15.34
N ARG A 174 -3.54 0.87 -14.23
CA ARG A 174 -2.48 1.89 -14.21
C ARG A 174 -1.26 1.39 -13.44
N GLN A 175 -0.09 1.41 -14.06
CA GLN A 175 1.17 1.30 -13.32
C GLN A 175 1.44 2.64 -12.62
N PHE A 176 1.52 2.62 -11.30
CA PHE A 176 1.75 3.81 -10.49
C PHE A 176 2.51 3.47 -9.22
N VAL A 177 3.45 4.34 -8.84
CA VAL A 177 4.23 4.23 -7.61
C VAL A 177 3.85 5.41 -6.71
N GLY A 178 3.24 5.10 -5.56
CA GLY A 178 2.65 6.06 -4.65
C GLY A 178 1.35 5.53 -4.03
N ILE A 179 0.40 6.42 -3.78
CA ILE A 179 -0.93 6.10 -3.25
C ILE A 179 -1.98 6.44 -4.32
N SER A 180 -3.04 5.66 -4.41
CA SER A 180 -4.17 5.99 -5.27
C SER A 180 -5.49 5.84 -4.54
N MET A 181 -6.48 6.62 -4.97
CA MET A 181 -7.86 6.56 -4.52
C MET A 181 -8.76 6.52 -5.75
N LEU A 182 -9.70 5.59 -5.80
CA LEU A 182 -10.68 5.49 -6.88
C LEU A 182 -11.98 6.18 -6.44
N VAL A 183 -12.29 7.32 -7.03
CA VAL A 183 -13.37 8.21 -6.58
C VAL A 183 -14.51 8.22 -7.60
N LYS A 184 -15.75 7.95 -7.18
CA LYS A 184 -16.94 8.04 -8.04
C LYS A 184 -17.15 9.47 -8.54
N LYS A 185 -17.43 9.66 -9.83
CA LYS A 185 -17.83 10.95 -10.41
C LYS A 185 -19.32 11.23 -10.17
N VAL A 186 -19.67 11.36 -8.90
CA VAL A 186 -20.99 11.78 -8.41
C VAL A 186 -20.88 13.15 -7.75
N CYS A 187 -21.99 13.85 -7.57
CA CYS A 187 -21.98 15.11 -6.83
C CYS A 187 -21.68 14.86 -5.35
N PHE A 188 -20.70 15.53 -4.76
CA PHE A 188 -20.28 15.33 -3.37
C PHE A 188 -21.27 15.88 -2.33
N VAL A 189 -22.43 16.38 -2.80
CA VAL A 189 -23.47 17.00 -1.97
C VAL A 189 -24.83 16.35 -2.15
N CYS A 190 -25.19 15.93 -3.37
CA CYS A 190 -26.48 15.32 -3.66
C CYS A 190 -26.36 13.96 -4.35
N HIS A 191 -25.15 13.45 -4.53
CA HIS A 191 -24.83 12.14 -5.12
C HIS A 191 -25.32 11.92 -6.57
N LYS A 192 -25.80 12.97 -7.24
CA LYS A 192 -26.18 12.91 -8.66
C LYS A 192 -24.98 12.45 -9.51
N PRO A 193 -25.11 11.38 -10.33
CA PRO A 193 -24.03 10.89 -11.18
C PRO A 193 -23.69 11.87 -12.30
N GLY A 194 -22.48 11.74 -12.85
CA GLY A 194 -22.02 12.56 -13.98
C GLY A 194 -21.72 14.01 -13.57
N ALA A 195 -21.48 14.27 -12.29
CA ALA A 195 -21.12 15.60 -11.82
C ALA A 195 -19.76 16.04 -12.40
N ALA A 196 -19.66 17.32 -12.77
CA ALA A 196 -18.43 17.88 -13.28
C ALA A 196 -17.38 17.97 -12.17
N SER A 197 -16.13 17.69 -12.52
CA SER A 197 -15.01 17.86 -11.61
C SER A 197 -14.77 19.35 -11.33
N CYS A 198 -14.35 19.68 -10.11
CA CYS A 198 -13.94 21.03 -9.74
C CYS A 198 -12.80 21.47 -10.67
N PRO A 199 -12.89 22.64 -11.34
CA PRO A 199 -11.91 23.06 -12.33
C PRO A 199 -10.56 23.48 -11.71
N SER A 200 -10.47 23.63 -10.38
CA SER A 200 -9.25 24.05 -9.71
C SER A 200 -8.44 22.88 -9.13
N CYS A 201 -9.09 21.82 -8.68
CA CYS A 201 -8.41 20.69 -8.03
C CYS A 201 -8.65 19.35 -8.70
N HIS A 202 -9.70 19.23 -9.53
CA HIS A 202 -10.14 17.99 -10.19
C HIS A 202 -10.48 16.80 -9.27
N CYS A 203 -10.33 16.94 -7.95
CA CYS A 203 -10.54 15.89 -6.94
C CYS A 203 -11.96 15.89 -6.33
N ALA A 204 -12.73 16.95 -6.53
CA ALA A 204 -14.12 17.05 -6.08
C ALA A 204 -15.06 17.14 -7.28
N CYS A 205 -16.31 16.71 -7.13
CA CYS A 205 -17.32 16.81 -8.19
C CYS A 205 -18.61 17.48 -7.71
N PHE A 206 -19.15 18.40 -8.49
CA PHE A 206 -20.39 19.12 -8.21
C PHE A 206 -21.27 19.19 -9.47
N CYS A 207 -22.57 18.92 -9.32
CA CYS A 207 -23.50 18.93 -10.45
C CYS A 207 -24.09 20.31 -10.77
N SER A 208 -23.89 21.30 -9.90
CA SER A 208 -24.35 22.68 -10.07
C SER A 208 -23.58 23.63 -9.15
N ASP A 209 -23.63 24.93 -9.46
CA ASP A 209 -23.06 25.99 -8.62
C ASP A 209 -23.68 26.01 -7.22
N ALA A 210 -24.97 25.69 -7.11
CA ALA A 210 -25.66 25.57 -5.82
C ALA A 210 -25.04 24.46 -4.95
N CYS A 211 -24.74 23.30 -5.55
CA CYS A 211 -24.03 22.22 -4.84
C CYS A 211 -22.59 22.60 -4.51
N ALA A 212 -21.87 23.24 -5.44
CA ALA A 212 -20.51 23.72 -5.19
C ALA A 212 -20.46 24.72 -4.02
N LYS A 213 -21.43 25.65 -3.95
CA LYS A 213 -21.55 26.61 -2.85
C LYS A 213 -21.86 25.92 -1.52
N ARG A 214 -22.79 24.95 -1.51
CA ARG A 214 -23.13 24.16 -0.30
C ARG A 214 -21.96 23.33 0.22
N GLY A 215 -21.22 22.69 -0.68
CA GLY A 215 -20.06 21.85 -0.32
C GLY A 215 -18.77 22.64 -0.07
N ARG A 216 -18.80 23.97 -0.24
CA ARG A 216 -17.59 24.79 -0.26
C ARG A 216 -16.78 24.71 1.02
N GLU A 217 -17.43 24.78 2.18
CA GLU A 217 -16.74 24.81 3.48
C GLU A 217 -15.85 23.56 3.68
N ALA A 218 -16.38 22.38 3.34
CA ALA A 218 -15.63 21.13 3.43
C ALA A 218 -14.57 20.97 2.31
N HIS A 219 -14.86 21.46 1.10
CA HIS A 219 -14.02 21.31 -0.08
C HIS A 219 -12.83 22.30 -0.13
N GLU A 220 -13.04 23.54 0.28
CA GLU A 220 -12.10 24.65 0.07
C GLU A 220 -10.69 24.38 0.65
N PRO A 221 -10.50 23.76 1.83
CA PRO A 221 -9.17 23.44 2.34
C PRO A 221 -8.39 22.51 1.40
N VAL A 222 -9.03 21.44 0.92
CA VAL A 222 -8.43 20.50 -0.05
C VAL A 222 -8.17 21.20 -1.39
N CYS A 223 -9.13 22.00 -1.86
CA CYS A 223 -9.03 22.69 -3.13
C CYS A 223 -7.79 23.59 -3.20
N ARG A 224 -7.50 24.32 -2.13
CA ARG A 224 -6.31 25.18 -2.03
C ARG A 224 -5.01 24.39 -2.05
N LEU A 225 -4.97 23.27 -1.32
CA LEU A 225 -3.80 22.39 -1.24
C LEU A 225 -3.45 21.79 -2.60
N VAL A 226 -4.47 21.35 -3.36
CA VAL A 226 -4.28 20.71 -4.67
C VAL A 226 -4.06 21.72 -5.80
N ARG A 227 -4.72 22.89 -5.79
CA ARG A 227 -4.50 23.94 -6.80
C ARG A 227 -3.06 24.45 -6.81
N GLY A 228 -2.36 24.36 -5.68
CA GLY A 228 -0.93 24.70 -5.59
C GLY A 228 0.02 23.65 -6.18
N THR A 229 -0.50 22.55 -6.72
CA THR A 229 0.28 21.45 -7.30
C THR A 229 -0.04 21.28 -8.78
N GLU A 230 0.97 20.91 -9.57
CA GLU A 230 0.76 20.52 -10.96
C GLU A 230 0.10 19.13 -10.96
N VAL A 231 -1.17 19.09 -11.35
CA VAL A 231 -1.94 17.84 -11.44
C VAL A 231 -2.02 17.43 -12.91
N LEU A 232 -1.48 16.27 -13.22
CA LEU A 232 -1.63 15.66 -14.54
C LEU A 232 -3.09 15.24 -14.75
N LEU A 233 -3.67 15.71 -15.85
CA LEU A 233 -4.99 15.31 -16.33
C LEU A 233 -4.80 14.48 -17.59
N GLU A 234 -5.45 13.32 -17.64
CA GLU A 234 -5.54 12.51 -18.86
C GLU A 234 -7.00 12.57 -19.34
N ASP A 235 -7.21 12.70 -20.64
CA ASP A 235 -8.57 12.76 -21.22
C ASP A 235 -9.12 11.36 -21.57
N GLU A 236 -8.22 10.39 -21.77
CA GLU A 236 -8.58 9.04 -22.17
C GLU A 236 -9.23 8.27 -21.00
N VAL A 237 -10.49 7.89 -21.18
CA VAL A 237 -11.23 7.10 -20.21
C VAL A 237 -10.95 5.61 -20.44
N VAL A 238 -10.22 4.98 -19.52
CA VAL A 238 -9.94 3.55 -19.57
C VAL A 238 -11.05 2.74 -18.89
N GLU A 239 -11.57 1.73 -19.58
CA GLU A 239 -12.53 0.75 -19.05
C GLU A 239 -11.82 -0.27 -18.14
N ILE A 240 -12.29 -0.40 -16.91
CA ILE A 240 -11.91 -1.46 -15.98
C ILE A 240 -12.96 -2.57 -16.11
N SER A 241 -12.51 -3.75 -16.53
CA SER A 241 -13.32 -4.94 -16.82
C SER A 241 -13.56 -5.79 -15.59
#